data_AF-A0A194QN58-F1
#
_entry.id   AF-A0A194QN58-F1
#
_cell.length_a   1.000
_cell.length_b   1.000
_cell.length_c   1.000
_cell.angle_alpha   90.00
_cell.angle_beta   90.00
_cell.angle_gamma   90.00
#
_symmetry.space_group_name_H-M   'P 1'
#
loop_
_entity.id
_entity.type
_entity.pdbx_description
1 polymer ?
#
loop_
_entity_poly.entity_id
_entity_poly.type
_entity_poly.pdbx_seq_one_letter_code
_entity_poly.pdbx_strand_id
1 'polypeptide(L)'
;MTRKVSECQAETLQFMPIEKVEEECIMEKDYCSSTTLLRRGKRLEDNNNITKEDILYINYRQLLKYEEAPAYLQHNPFIRDGYRKLLPTKLCWESIFWWTNETMNIWTHIFGFFLLLFLTINDLVIINIHATLTDKTVAAILFSCFLVCMALSALYHTFSCRSESDYNTFLMYDLFGIALSLLAIYTSGVYYAFWCHHMFFPRVIGMYVISGTAFAIYAFKIPERWFPGKVDYIGHSHQWWHILVLGALYYWHNSAMIYVQYRMNHGCANTMRIF
;
A
#
# COMPACT_ATOMS: atom_id res chain seq x y z
N MET A 1 -20.33 50.24 19.68
CA MET A 1 -20.51 48.77 19.69
C MET A 1 -20.37 48.30 18.26
N THR A 2 -19.12 48.11 17.82
CA THR A 2 -18.73 47.91 16.42
C THR A 2 -18.17 46.50 16.27
N ARG A 3 -18.80 45.67 15.45
CA ARG A 3 -18.19 44.43 14.96
C ARG A 3 -18.35 44.40 13.44
N LYS A 4 -17.33 44.91 12.75
CA LYS A 4 -17.14 44.65 11.31
C LYS A 4 -16.76 43.18 11.16
N VAL A 5 -17.48 42.47 10.31
CA VAL A 5 -17.09 41.16 9.79
C VAL A 5 -16.00 41.41 8.76
N SER A 6 -14.79 40.91 9.01
CA SER A 6 -13.64 41.07 8.14
C SER A 6 -13.75 40.17 6.92
N GLU A 7 -13.53 40.76 5.76
CA GLU A 7 -13.39 40.14 4.45
C GLU A 7 -12.31 39.05 4.48
N CYS A 8 -12.62 37.87 3.92
CA CYS A 8 -11.65 36.80 3.69
C CYS A 8 -10.89 37.13 2.40
N GLN A 9 -9.69 37.69 2.51
CA GLN A 9 -8.80 37.88 1.37
C GLN A 9 -8.20 36.52 0.96
N ALA A 10 -8.38 36.17 -0.31
CA ALA A 10 -7.69 35.08 -0.96
C ALA A 10 -6.24 35.51 -1.22
N GLU A 11 -5.29 35.00 -0.43
CA GLU A 11 -3.87 35.13 -0.74
C GLU A 11 -3.47 34.04 -1.74
N THR A 12 -3.18 34.50 -2.96
CA THR A 12 -2.42 33.81 -3.99
C THR A 12 -1.12 33.23 -3.41
N LEU A 13 -0.99 31.90 -3.41
CA LEU A 13 0.27 31.19 -3.17
C LEU A 13 1.27 31.59 -4.29
N GLN A 14 2.11 32.58 -4.02
CA GLN A 14 3.30 32.82 -4.81
C GLN A 14 4.31 31.69 -4.53
N PHE A 15 4.74 31.01 -5.59
CA PHE A 15 5.86 30.07 -5.55
C PHE A 15 7.11 30.84 -5.09
N MET A 16 7.55 30.58 -3.87
CA MET A 16 8.81 31.08 -3.33
C MET A 16 9.95 30.19 -3.86
N PRO A 17 11.07 30.76 -4.36
CA PRO A 17 12.20 29.98 -4.83
C PRO A 17 12.86 29.25 -3.67
N ILE A 18 13.54 28.14 -4.00
CA ILE A 18 14.34 27.32 -3.07
C ILE A 18 15.50 28.17 -2.54
N GLU A 19 15.27 28.93 -1.48
CA GLU A 19 16.32 29.47 -0.63
C GLU A 19 16.76 28.37 0.35
N LYS A 20 18.08 28.21 0.42
CA LYS A 20 18.77 27.32 1.35
C LYS A 20 18.30 27.59 2.77
N VAL A 21 17.58 26.63 3.34
CA VAL A 21 17.39 26.57 4.79
C VAL A 21 18.73 26.17 5.42
N GLU A 22 19.55 27.18 5.73
CA GLU A 22 20.54 27.07 6.79
C GLU A 22 19.77 27.04 8.13
N GLU A 23 19.32 25.86 8.52
CA GLU A 23 18.85 25.63 9.89
C GLU A 23 20.07 25.41 10.78
N GLU A 24 20.36 26.44 11.56
CA GLU A 24 21.23 26.42 12.74
C GLU A 24 20.80 25.28 13.67
N CYS A 25 21.49 24.15 13.56
CA CYS A 25 21.42 23.11 14.57
C CYS A 25 22.20 23.63 15.79
N ILE A 26 21.47 24.17 16.76
CA ILE A 26 21.99 24.63 18.06
C ILE A 26 22.75 23.46 18.68
N MET A 27 24.09 23.59 18.68
CA MET A 27 25.02 22.70 19.36
C MET A 27 24.90 22.91 20.87
N GLU A 28 23.87 22.34 21.50
CA GLU A 28 23.89 22.16 22.94
C GLU A 28 24.73 20.94 23.30
N LYS A 29 25.72 21.21 24.16
CA LYS A 29 26.63 20.25 24.76
C LYS A 29 25.83 19.21 25.54
N ASP A 30 25.93 17.95 25.13
CA ASP A 30 26.17 16.87 26.07
C ASP A 30 26.85 15.69 25.37
N TYR A 31 28.02 15.35 25.89
CA TYR A 31 28.92 14.33 25.38
C TYR A 31 28.64 12.99 26.07
N CYS A 32 28.69 11.92 25.27
CA CYS A 32 28.97 10.52 25.64
C CYS A 32 27.87 9.65 26.26
N SER A 33 27.53 8.57 25.55
CA SER A 33 28.04 7.21 25.84
C SER A 33 27.10 6.16 25.25
N SER A 34 27.37 5.73 24.02
CA SER A 34 26.94 4.42 23.55
C SER A 34 27.93 3.94 22.52
N THR A 35 28.62 2.87 22.88
CA THR A 35 29.53 2.07 22.07
C THR A 35 28.78 1.51 20.86
N THR A 36 28.59 2.30 19.82
CA THR A 36 28.04 1.83 18.55
C THR A 36 29.17 1.73 17.52
N LEU A 37 29.57 0.49 17.21
CA LEU A 37 30.56 0.16 16.19
C LEU A 37 30.18 0.80 14.85
N LEU A 38 30.95 1.79 14.43
CA LEU A 38 30.87 2.38 13.09
C LEU A 38 31.29 1.34 12.04
N ARG A 39 30.51 1.23 10.96
CA ARG A 39 30.82 0.40 9.80
C ARG A 39 32.18 0.83 9.24
N ARG A 40 33.15 -0.10 9.22
CA ARG A 40 34.62 0.06 9.09
C ARG A 40 35.34 0.49 10.36
N GLY A 41 35.44 -0.41 11.34
CA GLY A 41 36.65 -0.64 12.17
C GLY A 41 37.33 0.54 12.89
N LYS A 42 36.78 1.75 12.85
CA LYS A 42 37.34 2.94 13.49
C LYS A 42 36.66 3.09 14.85
N ARG A 43 37.46 2.97 15.90
CA ARG A 43 37.04 3.37 17.25
C ARG A 43 36.98 4.89 17.28
N LEU A 44 36.04 5.43 18.06
CA LEU A 44 35.93 6.87 18.37
C LEU A 44 37.21 7.46 18.99
N GLU A 45 38.19 6.62 19.34
CA GLU A 45 39.50 7.03 19.86
C GLU A 45 40.47 7.55 18.77
N ASP A 46 40.18 7.34 17.48
CA ASP A 46 40.97 7.89 16.37
C ASP A 46 40.52 9.34 16.03
N ASN A 47 40.72 10.26 16.96
CA ASN A 47 40.22 11.65 16.95
C ASN A 47 40.73 12.59 15.83
N ASN A 48 41.40 12.10 14.78
CA ASN A 48 42.10 12.99 13.84
C ASN A 48 41.53 13.08 12.41
N ASN A 49 40.34 12.54 12.09
CA ASN A 49 39.69 12.83 10.79
C ASN A 49 38.21 12.41 10.70
N ILE A 50 37.38 12.77 11.68
CA ILE A 50 35.91 12.59 11.57
C ILE A 50 35.38 13.69 10.65
N THR A 51 34.78 13.30 9.52
CA THR A 51 34.19 14.26 8.56
C THR A 51 32.81 14.72 9.02
N LYS A 52 32.31 15.84 8.48
CA LYS A 52 30.93 16.31 8.75
C LYS A 52 29.88 15.25 8.39
N GLU A 53 30.13 14.46 7.36
CA GLU A 53 29.24 13.37 6.93
C GLU A 53 29.17 12.24 7.95
N ASP A 54 30.29 11.91 8.60
CA ASP A 54 30.35 10.88 9.65
C ASP A 54 29.52 11.30 10.89
N ILE A 55 29.60 12.56 11.30
CA ILE A 55 28.81 13.11 12.41
C ILE A 55 27.32 13.05 12.07
N LEU A 56 26.96 13.47 10.86
CA LEU A 56 25.57 13.42 10.38
C LEU A 56 25.03 11.99 10.34
N TYR A 57 25.85 11.03 9.88
CA TYR A 57 25.50 9.61 9.88
C TYR A 57 25.26 9.07 11.29
N ILE A 58 26.15 9.38 12.25
CA ILE A 58 25.98 8.99 13.66
C ILE A 58 24.66 9.54 14.21
N ASN A 59 24.35 10.80 13.90
CA ASN A 59 23.10 11.42 14.31
C ASN A 59 21.88 10.67 13.73
N TYR A 60 21.86 10.39 12.42
CA TYR A 60 20.77 9.64 11.78
C TYR A 60 20.60 8.21 12.31
N ARG A 61 21.69 7.60 12.81
CA ARG A 61 21.67 6.23 13.33
C ARG A 61 21.12 6.12 14.76
N GLN A 62 20.98 7.24 15.46
CA GLN A 62 20.31 7.26 16.76
C GLN A 62 18.81 7.06 16.59
N LEU A 63 18.26 6.14 17.37
CA LEU A 63 16.82 5.85 17.40
C LEU A 63 16.11 6.78 18.39
N LEU A 64 14.85 7.05 18.11
CA LEU A 64 13.99 7.92 18.88
C LEU A 64 13.07 7.09 19.79
N LYS A 65 12.73 7.66 20.94
CA LYS A 65 11.62 7.18 21.77
C LYS A 65 10.28 7.58 21.16
N TYR A 66 9.20 6.99 21.66
CA TYR A 66 7.84 7.25 21.18
C TYR A 66 7.49 8.75 21.19
N GLU A 67 7.81 9.45 22.28
CA GLU A 67 7.47 10.86 22.47
C GLU A 67 8.24 11.79 21.53
N GLU A 68 9.42 11.34 21.07
CA GLU A 68 10.33 12.08 20.21
C GLU A 68 10.10 11.79 18.72
N ALA A 69 9.40 10.70 18.41
CA ALA A 69 9.13 10.28 17.04
C ALA A 69 8.19 11.28 16.33
N PRO A 70 8.25 11.42 14.99
CA PRO A 70 7.27 12.20 14.25
C PRO A 70 5.82 11.78 14.54
N ALA A 71 4.91 12.74 14.68
CA ALA A 71 3.52 12.48 15.11
C ALA A 71 2.79 11.43 14.24
N TYR A 72 3.03 11.42 12.93
CA TYR A 72 2.42 10.44 12.01
C TYR A 72 2.92 9.00 12.22
N LEU A 73 4.05 8.79 12.91
CA LEU A 73 4.56 7.48 13.30
C LEU A 73 4.08 7.05 14.69
N GLN A 74 3.54 7.96 15.51
CA GLN A 74 3.11 7.71 16.91
C GLN A 74 1.74 7.00 17.03
N HIS A 75 1.42 6.06 16.13
CA HIS A 75 0.12 5.39 16.08
C HIS A 75 -0.10 4.37 17.21
N ASN A 76 0.96 3.82 17.80
CA ASN A 76 0.89 2.81 18.85
C ASN A 76 1.67 3.24 20.10
N PRO A 77 1.00 3.73 21.17
CA PRO A 77 1.65 4.22 22.39
C PRO A 77 2.32 3.13 23.23
N PHE A 78 2.11 1.84 22.90
CA PHE A 78 2.74 0.73 23.59
C PHE A 78 4.14 0.40 23.03
N ILE A 79 4.47 0.85 21.82
CA ILE A 79 5.82 0.76 21.27
C ILE A 79 6.58 2.02 21.69
N ARG A 80 7.44 1.88 22.69
CA ARG A 80 8.07 3.01 23.41
C ARG A 80 9.40 3.48 22.84
N ASP A 81 10.07 2.66 22.03
CA ASP A 81 11.44 2.92 21.56
C ASP A 81 11.70 2.25 20.20
N GLY A 82 12.80 2.60 19.56
CA GLY A 82 13.31 2.00 18.33
C GLY A 82 12.85 2.71 17.06
N TYR A 83 12.30 3.92 17.15
CA TYR A 83 11.82 4.68 16.00
C TYR A 83 12.98 5.28 15.22
N ARG A 84 12.89 5.25 13.88
CA ARG A 84 13.85 5.90 13.00
C ARG A 84 13.56 7.40 12.91
N LYS A 85 14.62 8.21 12.81
CA LYS A 85 14.54 9.64 12.46
C LYS A 85 14.04 9.82 11.02
N LEU A 86 13.86 11.07 10.61
CA LEU A 86 13.62 11.42 9.21
C LEU A 86 14.86 11.09 8.37
N LEU A 87 14.85 9.94 7.68
CA LEU A 87 16.01 9.43 6.96
C LEU A 87 15.98 9.84 5.47
N PRO A 88 17.12 10.22 4.87
CA PRO A 88 17.23 10.31 3.41
C PRO A 88 17.09 8.91 2.78
N THR A 89 16.70 8.86 1.49
CA THR A 89 16.39 7.62 0.75
C THR A 89 17.50 6.57 0.83
N LYS A 90 18.76 6.97 0.76
CA LYS A 90 19.90 6.06 0.86
C LYS A 90 19.97 5.37 2.24
N LEU A 91 19.69 6.12 3.30
CA LEU A 91 19.68 5.59 4.66
C LEU A 91 18.42 4.77 4.95
N CYS A 92 17.29 5.02 4.28
CA CYS A 92 16.12 4.14 4.37
C CYS A 92 16.48 2.71 3.94
N TRP A 93 17.15 2.54 2.79
CA TRP A 93 17.62 1.24 2.33
C TRP A 93 18.66 0.61 3.28
N GLU A 94 19.57 1.43 3.83
CA GLU A 94 20.53 0.93 4.81
C GLU A 94 19.84 0.48 6.10
N SER A 95 18.75 1.15 6.49
CA SER A 95 18.00 0.88 7.73
C SER A 95 17.33 -0.49 7.76
N ILE A 96 17.19 -1.18 6.62
CA ILE A 96 16.77 -2.58 6.56
C ILE A 96 17.66 -3.48 7.43
N PHE A 97 18.94 -3.14 7.53
CA PHE A 97 19.92 -3.89 8.33
C PHE A 97 20.15 -3.30 9.73
N TRP A 98 19.37 -2.29 10.11
CA TRP A 98 19.42 -1.71 11.45
C TRP A 98 18.46 -2.45 12.37
N TRP A 99 18.70 -2.37 13.68
CA TRP A 99 17.78 -2.89 14.68
C TRP A 99 16.83 -1.77 15.11
N THR A 100 15.59 -1.83 14.65
CA THR A 100 14.56 -0.80 14.79
C THR A 100 13.22 -1.46 15.09
N ASN A 101 12.22 -0.68 15.49
CA ASN A 101 10.85 -1.18 15.66
C ASN A 101 10.21 -1.71 14.36
N GLU A 102 10.81 -1.42 13.20
CA GLU A 102 10.33 -1.79 11.87
C GLU A 102 11.11 -2.95 11.25
N THR A 103 12.21 -3.39 11.89
CA THR A 103 13.09 -4.42 11.33
C THR A 103 12.36 -5.73 11.07
N MET A 104 11.58 -6.21 12.05
CA MET A 104 10.82 -7.46 11.87
C MET A 104 9.70 -7.30 10.82
N ASN A 105 9.07 -6.14 10.73
CA ASN A 105 8.05 -5.88 9.71
C ASN A 105 8.67 -5.95 8.31
N ILE A 106 9.81 -5.28 8.10
CA ILE A 106 10.54 -5.32 6.82
C ILE A 106 10.96 -6.75 6.46
N TRP A 107 11.64 -7.45 7.38
CA TRP A 107 12.20 -8.77 7.09
C TRP A 107 11.16 -9.87 6.92
N THR A 108 10.03 -9.81 7.64
CA THR A 108 8.94 -10.77 7.44
C THR A 108 8.32 -10.65 6.05
N HIS A 109 8.12 -9.43 5.54
CA HIS A 109 7.62 -9.22 4.18
C HIS A 109 8.66 -9.52 3.09
N ILE A 110 9.94 -9.19 3.28
CA ILE A 110 11.01 -9.59 2.34
C ILE A 110 11.12 -11.12 2.27
N PHE A 111 11.15 -11.80 3.41
CA PHE A 111 11.17 -13.25 3.44
C PHE A 111 9.92 -13.85 2.79
N GLY A 112 8.74 -13.32 3.14
CA GLY A 112 7.47 -13.72 2.53
C GLY A 112 7.47 -13.57 1.01
N PHE A 113 8.03 -12.48 0.49
CA PHE A 113 8.20 -12.27 -0.95
C PHE A 113 9.02 -13.37 -1.60
N PHE A 114 10.23 -13.66 -1.08
CA PHE A 114 11.10 -14.68 -1.68
C PHE A 114 10.53 -16.10 -1.53
N LEU A 115 9.90 -16.41 -0.39
CA LEU A 115 9.21 -17.67 -0.18
C LEU A 115 8.09 -17.86 -1.22
N LEU A 116 7.21 -16.87 -1.37
CA LEU A 116 6.14 -16.92 -2.35
C LEU A 116 6.66 -16.93 -3.78
N LEU A 117 7.76 -16.24 -4.07
CA LEU A 117 8.38 -16.25 -5.39
C LEU A 117 8.89 -17.65 -5.75
N PHE A 118 9.58 -18.30 -4.81
CA PHE A 118 10.04 -19.67 -4.97
C PHE A 118 8.87 -20.64 -5.19
N LEU A 119 7.83 -20.55 -4.35
CA LEU A 119 6.62 -21.37 -4.48
C LEU A 119 5.93 -21.12 -5.82
N THR A 120 5.78 -19.87 -6.24
CA THR A 120 5.18 -19.49 -7.52
C THR A 120 5.93 -20.09 -8.70
N ILE A 121 7.27 -20.01 -8.70
CA ILE A 121 8.09 -20.60 -9.78
C ILE A 121 7.90 -22.11 -9.80
N ASN A 122 7.96 -22.77 -8.65
CA ASN A 122 7.77 -24.22 -8.55
C ASN A 122 6.37 -24.64 -9.04
N ASP A 123 5.34 -23.99 -8.54
CA ASP A 123 3.94 -24.27 -8.90
C ASP A 123 3.69 -24.02 -10.38
N LEU A 124 4.17 -22.90 -10.94
CA LEU A 124 4.03 -22.63 -12.37
C LEU A 124 4.77 -23.66 -13.23
N VAL A 125 5.93 -24.14 -12.81
CA VAL A 125 6.67 -25.23 -13.50
C VAL A 125 5.90 -26.55 -13.44
N ILE A 126 5.31 -26.90 -12.30
CA ILE A 126 4.49 -28.12 -12.12
C ILE A 126 3.20 -28.03 -12.94
N ILE A 127 2.47 -26.91 -12.81
CA ILE A 127 1.22 -26.61 -13.52
C ILE A 127 1.47 -26.56 -15.03
N ASN A 128 2.67 -26.20 -15.48
CA ASN A 128 3.00 -26.13 -16.90
C ASN A 128 2.73 -27.45 -17.64
N ILE A 129 2.81 -28.58 -16.94
CA ILE A 129 2.75 -29.92 -17.53
C ILE A 129 1.30 -30.42 -17.70
N HIS A 130 0.32 -29.94 -16.89
CA HIS A 130 -0.98 -30.61 -16.78
C HIS A 130 -2.22 -29.70 -16.92
N ALA A 131 -2.08 -28.36 -16.90
CA ALA A 131 -3.23 -27.46 -16.80
C ALA A 131 -3.54 -26.71 -18.10
N THR A 132 -4.80 -26.24 -18.22
CA THR A 132 -5.21 -25.39 -19.34
C THR A 132 -4.53 -24.02 -19.28
N LEU A 133 -4.51 -23.29 -20.41
CA LEU A 133 -3.95 -21.93 -20.44
C LEU A 133 -4.68 -21.01 -19.43
N THR A 134 -5.99 -21.14 -19.31
CA THR A 134 -6.79 -20.32 -18.39
C THR A 134 -6.44 -20.58 -16.94
N ASP A 135 -6.20 -21.84 -16.56
CA ASP A 135 -5.76 -22.19 -15.18
C ASP A 135 -4.41 -21.59 -14.85
N LYS A 136 -3.47 -21.67 -15.80
CA LYS A 136 -2.16 -21.04 -15.68
C LYS A 136 -2.30 -19.53 -15.49
N THR A 137 -3.17 -18.88 -16.25
CA THR A 137 -3.42 -17.44 -16.14
C THR A 137 -4.04 -17.06 -14.80
N VAL A 138 -5.09 -17.77 -14.34
CA VAL A 138 -5.76 -17.48 -13.06
C VAL A 138 -4.78 -17.65 -11.89
N ALA A 139 -4.01 -18.75 -11.87
CA ALA A 139 -3.00 -18.98 -10.86
C ALA A 139 -1.87 -17.93 -10.91
N ALA A 140 -1.36 -17.60 -12.11
CA ALA A 140 -0.32 -16.59 -12.26
C ALA A 140 -0.78 -15.21 -11.77
N ILE A 141 -2.02 -14.81 -12.04
CA ILE A 141 -2.59 -13.54 -11.53
C ILE A 141 -2.65 -13.57 -10.00
N LEU A 142 -3.16 -14.66 -9.41
CA LEU A 142 -3.26 -14.82 -7.96
C LEU A 142 -1.90 -14.67 -7.27
N PHE A 143 -0.91 -15.44 -7.72
CA PHE A 143 0.44 -15.42 -7.15
C PHE A 143 1.14 -14.07 -7.37
N SER A 144 0.96 -13.46 -8.54
CA SER A 144 1.49 -12.12 -8.82
C SER A 144 0.93 -11.07 -7.87
N CYS A 145 -0.36 -11.14 -7.53
CA CYS A 145 -0.98 -10.22 -6.56
C CYS A 145 -0.36 -10.37 -5.15
N PHE A 146 -0.11 -11.61 -4.70
CA PHE A 146 0.55 -11.85 -3.42
C PHE A 146 1.99 -11.33 -3.39
N LEU A 147 2.75 -11.51 -4.47
CA LEU A 147 4.10 -10.96 -4.61
C LEU A 147 4.10 -9.43 -4.55
N VAL A 148 3.18 -8.79 -5.27
CA VAL A 148 3.02 -7.33 -5.24
C VAL A 148 2.66 -6.86 -3.83
N CYS A 149 1.75 -7.54 -3.13
CA CYS A 149 1.39 -7.22 -1.75
C CYS A 149 2.61 -7.25 -0.82
N MET A 150 3.40 -8.33 -0.85
CA MET A 150 4.60 -8.43 -0.01
C MET A 150 5.65 -7.37 -0.35
N ALA A 151 5.84 -7.05 -1.63
CA ALA A 151 6.77 -6.03 -2.07
C ALA A 151 6.34 -4.62 -1.61
N LEU A 152 5.07 -4.27 -1.78
CA LEU A 152 4.54 -2.96 -1.38
C LEU A 152 4.60 -2.77 0.14
N SER A 153 4.31 -3.82 0.91
CA SER A 153 4.43 -3.77 2.37
C SER A 153 5.88 -3.59 2.84
N ALA A 154 6.82 -4.33 2.25
CA ALA A 154 8.25 -4.15 2.55
C ALA A 154 8.74 -2.72 2.21
N LEU A 155 8.28 -2.15 1.08
CA LEU A 155 8.58 -0.77 0.71
C LEU A 155 7.99 0.24 1.69
N TYR A 156 6.75 0.05 2.13
CA TYR A 156 6.12 0.89 3.14
C TYR A 156 6.93 0.91 4.43
N HIS A 157 7.23 -0.25 5.02
CA HIS A 157 8.01 -0.30 6.24
C HIS A 157 9.45 0.20 6.04
N THR A 158 10.03 0.13 4.84
CA THR A 158 11.35 0.70 4.55
C THR A 158 11.30 2.23 4.49
N PHE A 159 10.31 2.81 3.83
CA PHE A 159 10.21 4.25 3.54
C PHE A 159 9.30 5.05 4.48
N SER A 160 8.63 4.40 5.43
CA SER A 160 7.73 5.05 6.39
C SER A 160 8.40 6.19 7.18
N CYS A 161 9.71 6.10 7.40
CA CYS A 161 10.50 7.11 8.12
C CYS A 161 10.98 8.29 7.26
N ARG A 162 10.73 8.33 5.94
CA ARG A 162 11.33 9.34 5.06
C ARG A 162 10.65 10.70 5.15
N SER A 163 9.32 10.73 5.08
CA SER A 163 8.48 11.93 5.21
C SER A 163 7.03 11.53 5.46
N GLU A 164 6.20 12.46 5.95
CA GLU A 164 4.76 12.22 6.14
C GLU A 164 4.04 11.94 4.80
N SER A 165 4.43 12.63 3.72
CA SER A 165 3.86 12.40 2.38
C SER A 165 4.20 11.01 1.85
N ASP A 166 5.46 10.59 2.01
CA ASP A 166 5.90 9.25 1.59
C ASP A 166 5.22 8.18 2.44
N TYR A 167 5.12 8.39 3.77
CA TYR A 167 4.38 7.51 4.68
C TYR A 167 2.96 7.25 4.18
N ASN A 168 2.18 8.30 3.93
CA ASN A 168 0.79 8.18 3.46
C ASN A 168 0.71 7.52 2.07
N THR A 169 1.64 7.84 1.17
CA THR A 169 1.67 7.29 -0.19
C THR A 169 1.98 5.80 -0.19
N PHE A 170 3.02 5.38 0.53
CA PHE A 170 3.38 3.97 0.64
C PHE A 170 2.36 3.17 1.45
N LEU A 171 1.76 3.75 2.50
CA LEU A 171 0.67 3.12 3.24
C LEU A 171 -0.53 2.85 2.32
N MET A 172 -0.89 3.80 1.46
CA MET A 172 -1.95 3.61 0.46
C MET A 172 -1.61 2.45 -0.48
N TYR A 173 -0.37 2.34 -0.96
CA TYR A 173 0.04 1.23 -1.82
C TYR A 173 0.06 -0.12 -1.10
N ASP A 174 0.48 -0.17 0.16
CA ASP A 174 0.44 -1.39 0.98
C ASP A 174 -1.00 -1.89 1.15
N LEU A 175 -1.92 -1.00 1.55
CA LEU A 175 -3.35 -1.32 1.65
C LEU A 175 -3.96 -1.72 0.31
N PHE A 176 -3.53 -1.10 -0.79
CA PHE A 176 -3.93 -1.50 -2.13
C PHE A 176 -3.45 -2.91 -2.49
N GLY A 177 -2.23 -3.29 -2.11
CA GLY A 177 -1.70 -4.65 -2.29
C GLY A 177 -2.55 -5.71 -1.58
N ILE A 178 -3.00 -5.42 -0.36
CA ILE A 178 -3.92 -6.29 0.40
C ILE A 178 -5.26 -6.41 -0.33
N ALA A 179 -5.84 -5.29 -0.75
CA ALA A 179 -7.13 -5.28 -1.46
C ALA A 179 -7.06 -6.06 -2.78
N LEU A 180 -5.98 -5.89 -3.55
CA LEU A 180 -5.74 -6.62 -4.80
C LEU A 180 -5.61 -8.13 -4.55
N SER A 181 -4.93 -8.52 -3.48
CA SER A 181 -4.79 -9.94 -3.08
C SER A 181 -6.12 -10.56 -2.69
N LEU A 182 -6.96 -9.85 -1.93
CA LEU A 182 -8.30 -10.32 -1.58
C LEU A 182 -9.19 -10.48 -2.81
N LEU A 183 -9.13 -9.52 -3.75
CA LEU A 183 -9.85 -9.60 -5.02
C LEU A 183 -9.41 -10.83 -5.83
N ALA A 184 -8.11 -11.09 -5.90
CA ALA A 184 -7.56 -12.24 -6.61
C ALA A 184 -7.97 -13.57 -5.96
N ILE A 185 -7.93 -13.67 -4.63
CA ILE A 185 -8.38 -14.85 -3.87
C ILE A 185 -9.86 -15.14 -4.15
N TYR A 186 -10.72 -14.12 -4.06
CA TYR A 186 -12.14 -14.29 -4.30
C TYR A 186 -12.41 -14.74 -5.74
N THR A 187 -11.74 -14.12 -6.72
CA THR A 187 -11.94 -14.40 -8.14
C THR A 187 -11.46 -15.79 -8.53
N SER A 188 -10.27 -16.20 -8.08
CA SER A 188 -9.75 -17.54 -8.32
C SER A 188 -10.59 -18.61 -7.60
N GLY A 189 -11.04 -18.32 -6.36
CA GLY A 189 -11.95 -19.16 -5.61
C GLY A 189 -13.26 -19.42 -6.37
N VAL A 190 -13.90 -18.38 -6.91
CA VAL A 190 -15.11 -18.53 -7.75
C VAL A 190 -14.81 -19.34 -9.01
N TYR A 191 -13.69 -19.07 -9.68
CA TYR A 191 -13.31 -19.78 -10.90
C TYR A 191 -13.19 -21.30 -10.67
N TYR A 192 -12.44 -21.72 -9.64
CA TYR A 192 -12.25 -23.14 -9.35
C TYR A 192 -13.48 -23.79 -8.72
N ALA A 193 -14.19 -23.11 -7.82
CA ALA A 193 -15.37 -23.67 -7.15
C ALA A 193 -16.53 -23.91 -8.11
N PHE A 194 -16.70 -23.05 -9.11
CA PHE A 194 -17.80 -23.12 -10.09
C PHE A 194 -17.31 -23.56 -11.48
N TRP A 195 -16.23 -24.33 -11.54
CA TRP A 195 -15.62 -24.82 -12.79
C TRP A 195 -16.65 -25.45 -13.75
N CYS A 196 -17.52 -26.31 -13.21
CA CYS A 196 -18.54 -27.03 -13.98
C CYS A 196 -19.71 -26.14 -14.43
N HIS A 197 -19.75 -24.88 -13.98
CA HIS A 197 -20.84 -23.97 -14.25
C HIS A 197 -20.33 -22.67 -14.88
N HIS A 198 -20.22 -22.69 -16.21
CA HIS A 198 -19.67 -21.59 -17.00
C HIS A 198 -20.46 -20.27 -16.94
N MET A 199 -21.64 -20.24 -16.31
CA MET A 199 -22.46 -19.04 -16.16
C MET A 199 -21.99 -18.11 -15.03
N PHE A 200 -21.28 -18.62 -14.02
CA PHE A 200 -20.97 -17.86 -12.81
C PHE A 200 -19.76 -16.94 -12.99
N PHE A 201 -18.68 -17.46 -13.56
CA PHE A 201 -17.44 -16.70 -13.74
C PHE A 201 -17.61 -15.44 -14.62
N PRO A 202 -18.28 -15.49 -15.80
CA PRO A 202 -18.51 -14.30 -16.62
C PRO A 202 -19.31 -13.20 -15.93
N ARG A 203 -20.21 -13.55 -15.00
CA ARG A 203 -20.97 -12.57 -14.22
C ARG A 203 -20.10 -11.82 -13.22
N VAL A 204 -19.15 -12.51 -12.58
CA VAL A 204 -18.16 -11.85 -11.73
C VAL A 204 -17.28 -10.91 -12.56
N ILE A 205 -16.84 -11.34 -13.74
CA ILE A 205 -16.08 -10.46 -14.64
C ILE A 205 -16.91 -9.25 -15.08
N GLY A 206 -18.20 -9.44 -15.42
CA GLY A 206 -19.13 -8.35 -15.73
C GLY A 206 -19.23 -7.31 -14.61
N MET A 207 -19.25 -7.75 -13.35
CA MET A 207 -19.21 -6.85 -12.18
C MET A 207 -17.97 -5.95 -12.19
N TYR A 208 -16.81 -6.57 -12.41
CA TYR A 208 -15.53 -5.88 -12.39
C TYR A 208 -15.37 -4.93 -13.56
N VAL A 209 -15.92 -5.26 -14.73
CA VAL A 209 -15.93 -4.35 -15.89
C VAL A 209 -16.74 -3.09 -15.58
N ILE A 210 -17.93 -3.23 -15.01
CA ILE A 210 -18.77 -2.07 -14.65
C ILE A 210 -18.07 -1.21 -13.58
N SER A 211 -17.61 -1.85 -12.50
CA SER A 211 -16.93 -1.17 -11.39
C SER A 211 -15.62 -0.51 -11.82
N GLY A 212 -14.82 -1.21 -12.65
CA GLY A 212 -13.57 -0.71 -13.20
C GLY A 212 -13.76 0.46 -14.16
N THR A 213 -14.84 0.43 -14.96
CA THR A 213 -15.22 1.56 -15.81
C THR A 213 -15.64 2.77 -14.98
N ALA A 214 -16.44 2.56 -13.92
CA ALA A 214 -16.81 3.62 -12.98
C ALA A 214 -15.56 4.28 -12.37
N PHE A 215 -14.63 3.44 -11.91
CA PHE A 215 -13.36 3.90 -11.34
C PHE A 215 -12.52 4.66 -12.35
N ALA A 216 -12.36 4.16 -13.57
CA ALA A 216 -11.60 4.85 -14.61
C ALA A 216 -12.19 6.25 -14.91
N ILE A 217 -13.51 6.35 -15.08
CA ILE A 217 -14.19 7.63 -15.31
C ILE A 217 -13.91 8.61 -14.17
N TYR A 218 -14.05 8.16 -12.93
CA TYR A 218 -13.79 8.96 -11.73
C TYR A 218 -12.32 9.37 -11.54
N ALA A 219 -11.39 8.46 -11.82
CA ALA A 219 -9.96 8.67 -11.65
C ALA A 219 -9.42 9.64 -12.71
N PHE A 220 -9.83 9.47 -13.97
CA PHE A 220 -9.39 10.33 -15.08
C PHE A 220 -10.14 11.65 -15.18
N LYS A 221 -11.18 11.87 -14.35
CA LYS A 221 -12.01 13.09 -14.31
C LYS A 221 -12.69 13.36 -15.66
N ILE A 222 -13.23 12.31 -16.29
CA ILE A 222 -13.94 12.40 -17.56
C ILE A 222 -15.45 12.42 -17.28
N PRO A 223 -16.26 13.31 -17.88
CA PRO A 223 -15.94 14.20 -19.01
C PRO A 223 -15.53 15.63 -18.62
N GLU A 224 -15.50 16.01 -17.34
CA GLU A 224 -15.20 17.40 -16.92
C GLU A 224 -13.82 17.88 -17.35
N ARG A 225 -12.87 16.96 -17.53
CA ARG A 225 -11.55 17.25 -18.12
C ARG A 225 -11.62 17.61 -19.60
N TRP A 226 -12.60 17.10 -20.34
CA TRP A 226 -12.80 17.41 -21.77
C TRP A 226 -13.66 18.66 -21.96
N PHE A 227 -14.59 18.92 -21.05
CA PHE A 227 -15.50 20.06 -21.12
C PHE A 227 -15.52 20.87 -19.82
N PRO A 228 -14.44 21.59 -19.48
CA PRO A 228 -14.37 22.40 -18.26
C PRO A 228 -15.48 23.46 -18.24
N GLY A 229 -16.17 23.60 -17.11
CA GLY A 229 -17.25 24.58 -16.91
C GLY A 229 -18.60 24.20 -17.51
N LYS A 230 -18.70 23.12 -18.29
CA LYS A 230 -19.95 22.71 -18.96
C LYS A 230 -20.75 21.65 -18.19
N VAL A 231 -20.09 20.90 -17.31
CA VAL A 231 -20.69 19.75 -16.59
C VAL A 231 -20.59 19.90 -15.06
N ASP A 232 -20.48 21.14 -14.58
CA ASP A 232 -20.21 21.44 -13.17
C ASP A 232 -21.34 20.97 -12.23
N TYR A 233 -22.60 21.10 -12.68
CA TYR A 233 -23.77 20.69 -11.90
C TYR A 233 -24.27 19.29 -12.25
N ILE A 234 -24.17 18.89 -13.53
CA ILE A 234 -24.70 17.62 -14.04
C ILE A 234 -23.70 17.02 -15.03
N GLY A 235 -23.42 15.73 -14.86
CA GLY A 235 -22.66 14.93 -15.83
C GLY A 235 -21.14 14.89 -15.58
N HIS A 236 -20.63 15.41 -14.47
CA HIS A 236 -19.23 15.23 -14.07
C HIS A 236 -18.96 13.80 -13.57
N SER A 237 -17.70 13.38 -13.60
CA SER A 237 -17.26 12.00 -13.35
C SER A 237 -17.77 11.40 -12.03
N HIS A 238 -17.87 12.19 -10.98
CA HIS A 238 -18.36 11.72 -9.67
C HIS A 238 -19.85 11.35 -9.70
N GLN A 239 -20.68 11.98 -10.54
CA GLN A 239 -22.06 11.56 -10.73
C GLN A 239 -22.14 10.26 -11.53
N TRP A 240 -21.33 10.13 -12.60
CA TRP A 240 -21.22 8.89 -13.36
C TRP A 240 -20.72 7.73 -12.50
N TRP A 241 -19.79 7.98 -11.58
CA TRP A 241 -19.36 7.02 -10.57
C TRP A 241 -20.56 6.47 -9.79
N HIS A 242 -21.39 7.33 -9.19
CA HIS A 242 -22.56 6.89 -8.42
C HIS A 242 -23.56 6.10 -9.28
N ILE A 243 -23.83 6.56 -10.50
CA ILE A 243 -24.75 5.87 -11.44
C ILE A 243 -24.23 4.48 -11.78
N LEU A 244 -22.94 4.35 -12.14
CA LEU A 244 -22.36 3.08 -12.52
C LEU A 244 -22.19 2.13 -11.32
N VAL A 245 -21.88 2.65 -10.13
CA VAL A 245 -21.86 1.86 -8.89
C VAL A 245 -23.26 1.33 -8.56
N LEU A 246 -24.31 2.15 -8.72
CA LEU A 246 -25.69 1.67 -8.55
C LEU A 246 -26.04 0.59 -9.58
N GLY A 247 -25.65 0.79 -10.84
CA GLY A 247 -25.81 -0.21 -11.90
C GLY A 247 -25.07 -1.51 -11.60
N ALA A 248 -23.85 -1.43 -11.07
CA ALA A 248 -23.08 -2.57 -10.58
C ALA A 248 -23.83 -3.29 -9.46
N LEU A 249 -24.31 -2.60 -8.43
CA LEU A 249 -25.08 -3.20 -7.34
C LEU A 249 -26.34 -3.92 -7.85
N TYR A 250 -27.08 -3.30 -8.77
CA TYR A 250 -28.25 -3.92 -9.40
C TYR A 250 -27.86 -5.17 -10.21
N TYR A 251 -26.78 -5.11 -10.99
CA TYR A 251 -26.27 -6.26 -11.72
C TYR A 251 -25.86 -7.42 -10.78
N TRP A 252 -25.23 -7.09 -9.64
CA TRP A 252 -24.86 -8.09 -8.63
C TRP A 252 -26.08 -8.74 -8.04
N HIS A 253 -27.09 -7.94 -7.68
CA HIS A 253 -28.35 -8.42 -7.13
C HIS A 253 -29.03 -9.43 -8.06
N ASN A 254 -29.14 -9.10 -9.35
CA ASN A 254 -29.67 -10.02 -10.35
C ASN A 254 -28.86 -11.32 -10.46
N SER A 255 -27.53 -11.21 -10.44
CA SER A 255 -26.64 -12.38 -10.45
C SER A 255 -26.86 -13.25 -9.20
N ALA A 256 -26.96 -12.66 -8.02
CA ALA A 256 -27.25 -13.36 -6.78
C ALA A 256 -28.60 -14.07 -6.81
N MET A 257 -29.65 -13.45 -7.35
CA MET A 257 -30.97 -14.09 -7.49
C MET A 257 -30.93 -15.31 -8.42
N ILE A 258 -30.16 -15.23 -9.52
CA ILE A 258 -29.94 -16.38 -10.40
C ILE A 258 -29.21 -17.51 -9.65
N TYR A 259 -28.26 -17.17 -8.78
CA TYR A 259 -27.53 -18.17 -7.99
C TYR A 259 -28.45 -18.86 -6.98
N VAL A 260 -29.33 -18.10 -6.34
CA VAL A 260 -30.34 -18.65 -5.43
C VAL A 260 -31.30 -19.57 -6.18
N GLN A 261 -31.82 -19.14 -7.33
CA GLN A 261 -32.70 -19.98 -8.17
C GLN A 261 -31.98 -21.26 -8.64
N TYR A 262 -30.72 -21.14 -9.06
CA TYR A 262 -29.91 -22.29 -9.44
C TYR A 262 -29.80 -23.30 -8.30
N ARG A 263 -29.47 -22.83 -7.10
CA ARG A 263 -29.38 -23.66 -5.88
C ARG A 263 -30.72 -24.31 -5.52
N MET A 264 -31.83 -23.59 -5.66
CA MET A 264 -33.15 -24.15 -5.37
C MET A 264 -33.52 -25.30 -6.33
N ASN A 265 -33.10 -25.20 -7.60
CA ASN A 265 -33.40 -26.21 -8.62
C ASN A 265 -32.38 -27.36 -8.66
N HIS A 266 -31.16 -27.16 -8.15
CA HIS A 266 -30.07 -28.14 -8.16
C HIS A 266 -29.55 -28.41 -6.73
N GLY A 267 -30.47 -28.52 -5.77
CA GLY A 267 -30.12 -28.80 -4.38
C GLY A 267 -29.30 -30.09 -4.25
N CYS A 268 -28.41 -30.14 -3.24
CA CYS A 268 -27.58 -31.31 -3.01
C CYS A 268 -28.43 -32.57 -2.82
N ALA A 269 -28.04 -33.68 -3.46
CA ALA A 269 -28.64 -34.98 -3.16
C ALA A 269 -28.36 -35.32 -1.68
N ASN A 270 -29.40 -35.57 -0.89
CA ASN A 270 -29.31 -36.02 0.51
C ASN A 270 -28.75 -37.44 0.66
N THR A 271 -27.94 -37.93 -0.28
CA THR A 271 -27.37 -39.28 -0.25
C THR A 271 -25.95 -39.26 0.28
N MET A 272 -25.76 -38.68 1.47
CA MET A 272 -24.70 -39.16 2.38
C MET A 272 -25.31 -40.34 3.16
N ARG A 273 -25.30 -41.53 2.55
CA ARG A 273 -25.30 -42.76 3.35
C ARG A 273 -23.88 -42.91 3.87
N ILE A 274 -23.66 -42.42 5.08
CA ILE A 274 -22.53 -42.84 5.90
C ILE A 274 -22.80 -44.32 6.20
N PHE A 275 -22.11 -45.20 5.48
CA PHE A 275 -21.88 -46.58 5.91
C PHE A 275 -20.48 -46.65 6.51
#